data_AF-A0A1Q9AV19-F1
#
_entry.id   AF-A0A1Q9AV19-F1
#
_cell.length_a   1.000
_cell.length_b   1.000
_cell.length_c   1.000
_cell.angle_alpha   90.00
_cell.angle_beta   90.00
_cell.angle_gamma   90.00
#
_symmetry.space_group_name_H-M   'P 1'
#
loop_
_entity.id
_entity.type
_entity.pdbx_description
1 polymer ?
#
loop_
_entity_poly.entity_id
_entity_poly.type
_entity_poly.pdbx_seq_one_letter_code
_entity_poly.pdbx_strand_id
1 'polypeptide(L)'
;MRPAKVALLASAKIDEEAVKIVIRAYCEGSPPIEAIRRSGLSHVTVYRIYRYVRERLVAVEIYPTLSAFYKEMALLYSEGGPMFVDGPAMDAIDREVGQHRGVRPDNRPNYVSEKLYRSYGHGFTSGQLYRLVLLSAKQHGPLNRPVKKGSHHDFDVEFMRILADQLHRSFRRQNRISRDEGEDPSTFYQEDLFDETIEIVTKVNRKIHRKMARRKRRRQAEDKS
;
A
#
# COMPACT_ATOMS: atom_id res chain seq x y z
N MET A 1 -8.47 -30.39 0.21
CA MET A 1 -7.13 -29.73 0.25
C MET A 1 -7.24 -28.33 0.88
N ARG A 2 -6.54 -28.08 2.00
CA ARG A 2 -6.36 -26.71 2.53
C ARG A 2 -5.52 -25.90 1.54
N PRO A 3 -5.86 -24.63 1.23
CA PRO A 3 -4.98 -23.79 0.41
C PRO A 3 -3.64 -23.67 1.13
N ALA A 4 -2.54 -23.96 0.42
CA ALA A 4 -1.19 -23.83 0.97
C ALA A 4 -0.98 -22.40 1.48
N LYS A 5 -0.38 -22.26 2.66
CA LYS A 5 0.02 -20.96 3.21
C LYS A 5 1.02 -20.35 2.22
N VAL A 6 0.68 -19.23 1.60
CA VAL A 6 1.57 -18.55 0.66
C VAL A 6 2.71 -17.94 1.48
N ALA A 7 3.93 -18.39 1.22
CA ALA A 7 5.12 -17.90 1.91
C ALA A 7 5.48 -16.48 1.45
N LEU A 8 5.95 -15.63 2.37
CA LEU A 8 6.40 -14.27 2.04
C LEU A 8 7.65 -14.25 1.14
N LEU A 9 8.54 -15.22 1.31
CA LEU A 9 9.68 -15.46 0.44
C LEU A 9 9.62 -16.89 -0.10
N ALA A 10 10.07 -17.10 -1.33
CA ALA A 10 10.11 -18.43 -1.93
C ALA A 10 11.15 -19.35 -1.26
N SER A 11 12.10 -18.78 -0.52
CA SER A 11 13.12 -19.54 0.23
C SER A 11 12.59 -19.91 1.61
N ALA A 12 12.58 -21.20 1.93
CA ALA A 12 12.20 -21.71 3.26
C ALA A 12 13.30 -21.53 4.32
N LYS A 13 14.48 -20.99 3.98
CA LYS A 13 15.64 -20.89 4.87
C LYS A 13 15.57 -19.71 5.85
N ILE A 14 14.64 -18.78 5.66
CA ILE A 14 14.50 -17.59 6.50
C ILE A 14 13.19 -17.71 7.25
N ASP A 15 13.23 -17.50 8.56
CA ASP A 15 12.04 -17.49 9.40
C ASP A 15 11.04 -16.42 8.93
N GLU A 16 9.77 -16.80 8.83
CA GLU A 16 8.71 -15.95 8.30
C GLU A 16 8.36 -14.79 9.24
N GLU A 17 8.48 -14.98 10.56
CA GLU A 17 8.26 -13.91 11.54
C GLU A 17 9.40 -12.88 11.48
N ALA A 18 10.65 -13.32 11.34
CA ALA A 18 11.78 -12.42 11.08
C ALA A 18 11.55 -11.57 9.81
N VAL A 19 11.03 -12.17 8.72
CA VAL A 19 10.67 -11.42 7.50
C VAL A 19 9.58 -10.39 7.77
N LYS A 20 8.53 -10.74 8.53
CA LYS A 20 7.46 -9.81 8.90
C LYS A 20 7.97 -8.63 9.74
N ILE A 21 8.91 -8.86 10.65
CA ILE A 21 9.56 -7.80 11.43
C ILE A 21 10.27 -6.81 10.49
N VAL A 22 11.01 -7.32 9.51
CA VAL A 22 11.70 -6.47 8.52
C VAL A 22 10.70 -5.68 7.66
N ILE A 23 9.61 -6.32 7.19
CA ILE A 23 8.56 -5.63 6.42
C ILE A 23 7.90 -4.53 7.27
N ARG A 24 7.63 -4.80 8.56
CA ARG A 24 7.06 -3.80 9.46
C ARG A 24 7.99 -2.60 9.63
N ALA A 25 9.27 -2.85 9.92
CA ALA A 25 10.26 -1.78 10.03
C ALA A 25 10.38 -0.94 8.74
N TYR A 26 10.30 -1.59 7.57
CA TYR A 26 10.23 -0.88 6.28
C TYR A 26 9.01 0.05 6.19
N CYS A 27 7.83 -0.45 6.55
CA CYS A 27 6.58 0.32 6.47
C CYS A 27 6.55 1.48 7.48
N GLU A 28 7.21 1.32 8.63
CA GLU A 28 7.43 2.36 9.63
C GLU A 28 8.44 3.43 9.17
N GLY A 29 9.16 3.21 8.07
CA GLY A 29 10.24 4.10 7.63
C GLY A 29 11.50 3.98 8.49
N SER A 30 11.61 2.91 9.29
CA SER A 30 12.76 2.70 10.17
C SER A 30 14.04 2.41 9.37
N PRO A 31 15.20 2.91 9.83
CA PRO A 31 16.47 2.65 9.18
C PRO A 31 16.79 1.14 9.23
N PRO A 32 17.51 0.58 8.24
CA PRO A 32 17.81 -0.86 8.17
C PRO A 32 18.49 -1.42 9.42
N ILE A 33 19.27 -0.62 10.15
CA ILE A 33 19.92 -1.04 11.40
C ILE A 33 18.92 -1.45 12.48
N GLU A 34 17.76 -0.80 12.55
CA GLU A 34 16.69 -1.13 13.47
C GLU A 34 16.06 -2.48 13.09
N ALA A 35 15.81 -2.70 11.80
CA ALA A 35 15.28 -3.95 11.28
C ALA A 35 16.23 -5.13 11.52
N ILE A 36 17.55 -4.92 11.36
CA ILE A 36 18.59 -5.90 11.70
C ILE A 36 18.50 -6.29 13.18
N ARG A 37 18.48 -5.30 14.08
CA ARG A 37 18.40 -5.53 15.53
C ARG A 37 17.14 -6.31 15.94
N ARG A 38 15.98 -5.96 15.37
CA ARG A 38 14.69 -6.57 15.74
C ARG A 38 14.51 -7.97 15.15
N SER A 39 15.05 -8.24 13.96
CA SER A 39 14.84 -9.51 13.24
C SER A 39 15.94 -10.55 13.45
N GLY A 40 17.15 -10.12 13.87
CA GLY A 40 18.33 -10.99 13.94
C GLY A 40 18.90 -11.38 12.56
N LEU A 41 18.36 -10.84 11.46
CA LEU A 41 18.84 -11.15 10.12
C LEU A 41 20.08 -10.32 9.75
N SER A 42 20.92 -10.88 8.87
CA SER A 42 22.10 -10.18 8.39
C SER A 42 21.76 -8.89 7.63
N HIS A 43 22.68 -7.93 7.65
CA HIS A 43 22.57 -6.66 6.92
C HIS A 43 22.17 -6.88 5.45
N VAL A 44 22.86 -7.78 4.75
CA VAL A 44 22.58 -8.09 3.33
C VAL A 44 21.15 -8.59 3.14
N THR A 45 20.65 -9.41 4.06
CA THR A 45 19.29 -9.98 3.98
C THR A 45 18.23 -8.91 4.17
N VAL A 46 18.39 -8.03 5.17
CA VAL A 46 17.47 -6.92 5.42
C VAL A 46 17.36 -5.99 4.22
N TYR A 47 18.50 -5.58 3.64
CA TYR A 47 18.49 -4.72 2.44
C TYR A 47 17.83 -5.40 1.24
N ARG A 48 18.01 -6.71 1.07
CA ARG A 48 17.31 -7.48 0.02
C ARG A 48 15.81 -7.52 0.25
N ILE A 49 15.35 -7.73 1.49
CA ILE A 49 13.91 -7.71 1.79
C ILE A 49 13.32 -6.32 1.53
N TYR A 50 13.99 -5.25 1.96
CA TYR A 50 13.56 -3.86 1.66
C TYR A 50 13.43 -3.65 0.15
N ARG A 51 14.40 -4.11 -0.63
CA ARG A 51 14.34 -4.09 -2.09
C ARG A 51 13.13 -4.84 -2.63
N TYR A 52 12.88 -6.08 -2.19
CA TYR A 52 11.74 -6.86 -2.68
C TYR A 52 10.38 -6.25 -2.31
N VAL A 53 10.26 -5.64 -1.13
CA VAL A 53 9.04 -4.92 -0.74
C VAL A 53 8.81 -3.74 -1.67
N ARG A 54 9.84 -2.93 -1.92
CA ARG A 54 9.76 -1.77 -2.82
C ARG A 54 9.38 -2.18 -4.25
N GLU A 55 10.08 -3.16 -4.81
CA GLU A 55 9.78 -3.72 -6.14
C GLU A 55 8.35 -4.25 -6.21
N ARG A 56 7.87 -4.92 -5.14
CA ARG A 56 6.50 -5.39 -5.06
C ARG A 56 5.52 -4.23 -5.13
N LEU A 57 5.69 -3.21 -4.29
CA LEU A 57 4.76 -2.09 -4.18
C LEU A 57 4.69 -1.25 -5.46
N VAL A 58 5.80 -1.13 -6.20
CA VAL A 58 5.78 -0.54 -7.55
C VAL A 58 5.01 -1.43 -8.52
N ALA A 59 5.29 -2.75 -8.51
CA ALA A 59 4.66 -3.68 -9.45
C ALA A 59 3.16 -3.91 -9.22
N VAL A 60 2.64 -3.58 -8.03
CA VAL A 60 1.20 -3.58 -7.72
C VAL A 60 0.63 -2.15 -7.64
N GLU A 61 1.35 -1.17 -8.19
CA GLU A 61 0.89 0.22 -8.38
C GLU A 61 0.53 0.96 -7.09
N ILE A 62 1.01 0.50 -5.93
CA ILE A 62 0.91 1.24 -4.66
C ILE A 62 1.91 2.40 -4.63
N TYR A 63 3.12 2.16 -5.14
CA TYR A 63 4.09 3.23 -5.35
C TYR A 63 3.97 3.72 -6.78
N PRO A 64 3.62 5.01 -6.99
CA PRO A 64 3.46 5.53 -8.33
C PRO A 64 4.81 5.55 -9.03
N THR A 65 4.81 5.19 -10.30
CA THR A 65 5.96 5.51 -11.17
C THR A 65 6.04 7.02 -11.33
N LEU A 66 7.23 7.55 -11.64
CA LEU A 66 7.40 8.99 -11.87
C LEU A 66 6.43 9.51 -12.97
N SER A 67 6.26 8.73 -14.04
CA SER A 67 5.30 9.08 -15.11
C SER A 67 3.85 9.08 -14.63
N ALA A 68 3.45 8.11 -13.81
CA ALA A 68 2.11 8.07 -13.24
C ALA A 68 1.85 9.26 -12.30
N PHE A 69 2.82 9.59 -11.45
CA PHE A 69 2.77 10.74 -10.56
C PHE A 69 2.58 12.04 -11.33
N TYR A 70 3.37 12.30 -12.38
CA TYR A 70 3.21 13.51 -13.18
C TYR A 70 1.86 13.59 -13.90
N LYS A 71 1.33 12.47 -14.39
CA LYS A 71 -0.02 12.44 -14.98
C LYS A 71 -1.08 12.82 -13.96
N GLU A 72 -0.98 12.31 -12.74
CA GLU A 72 -1.90 12.64 -11.64
C GLU A 72 -1.81 14.12 -11.24
N MET A 73 -0.60 14.66 -11.09
CA MET A 73 -0.41 16.08 -10.77
C MET A 73 -0.90 17.02 -11.89
N ALA A 74 -0.70 16.63 -13.16
CA ALA A 74 -1.21 17.40 -14.29
C ALA A 74 -2.74 17.44 -14.34
N LEU A 75 -3.40 16.32 -14.01
CA LEU A 75 -4.86 16.27 -13.88
C LEU A 75 -5.34 17.19 -12.74
N LEU A 76 -4.76 17.06 -11.56
CA LEU A 76 -5.08 17.92 -10.41
C LEU A 76 -4.92 19.41 -10.76
N TYR A 77 -3.85 19.78 -11.46
CA TYR A 77 -3.64 21.15 -11.91
C TYR A 77 -4.72 21.61 -12.91
N SER A 78 -5.08 20.77 -13.87
CA SER A 78 -6.14 21.09 -14.85
C SER A 78 -7.52 21.27 -14.22
N GLU A 79 -7.74 20.66 -13.05
CA GLU A 79 -8.97 20.77 -12.25
C GLU A 79 -8.93 21.95 -11.25
N GLY A 80 -7.95 22.85 -11.36
CA GLY A 80 -7.81 24.03 -10.49
C GLY A 80 -7.10 23.75 -9.16
N GLY A 81 -6.47 22.58 -9.02
CA GLY A 81 -5.62 22.23 -7.89
C GLY A 81 -4.33 23.05 -7.82
N PRO A 82 -3.62 23.00 -6.68
CA PRO A 82 -2.39 23.77 -6.49
C PRO A 82 -1.32 23.36 -7.50
N MET A 83 -0.62 24.36 -8.06
CA MET A 83 0.49 24.14 -8.97
C MET A 83 1.63 23.41 -8.25
N PHE A 84 1.98 22.22 -8.72
CA PHE A 84 3.16 21.51 -8.23
C PHE A 84 4.43 22.15 -8.80
N VAL A 85 5.27 22.72 -7.93
CA VAL A 85 6.57 23.29 -8.32
C VAL A 85 7.61 22.16 -8.32
N ASP A 86 7.79 21.57 -9.49
CA ASP A 86 8.51 20.30 -9.71
C ASP A 86 10.01 20.35 -9.35
N GLY A 87 10.71 21.42 -9.75
CA GLY A 87 12.18 21.48 -9.69
C GLY A 87 12.77 21.23 -8.29
N PRO A 88 12.48 22.07 -7.28
CA PRO A 88 13.08 21.93 -5.95
C PRO A 88 12.69 20.62 -5.23
N ALA A 89 11.47 20.14 -5.46
CA ALA A 89 10.96 18.90 -4.88
C ALA A 89 11.70 17.68 -5.44
N MET A 90 11.89 17.64 -6.76
CA MET A 90 12.60 16.55 -7.41
C MET A 90 14.10 16.56 -7.12
N ASP A 91 14.72 17.74 -7.04
CA ASP A 91 16.12 17.87 -6.61
C ASP A 91 16.35 17.32 -5.19
N ALA A 92 15.39 17.56 -4.28
CA ALA A 92 15.43 17.02 -2.94
C ALA A 92 15.31 15.49 -2.94
N ILE A 93 14.37 14.93 -3.72
CA ILE A 93 14.23 13.48 -3.90
C ILE A 93 15.51 12.88 -4.48
N ASP A 94 16.07 13.48 -5.53
CA ASP A 94 17.25 12.96 -6.20
C ASP A 94 18.48 12.95 -5.30
N ARG A 95 18.63 14.00 -4.47
CA ARG A 95 19.67 14.08 -3.44
C ARG A 95 19.52 12.99 -2.39
N GLU A 96 18.31 12.80 -1.84
CA GLU A 96 18.06 11.75 -0.86
C GLU A 96 18.26 10.34 -1.43
N VAL A 97 17.75 10.08 -2.64
CA VAL A 97 17.95 8.80 -3.33
C VAL A 97 19.43 8.57 -3.61
N GLY A 98 20.19 9.61 -4.00
CA GLY A 98 21.63 9.54 -4.22
C GLY A 98 22.43 9.16 -2.96
N GLN A 99 21.91 9.46 -1.76
CA GLN A 99 22.53 9.11 -0.49
C GLN A 99 22.23 7.68 -0.01
N HIS A 100 21.24 7.00 -0.62
CA HIS A 100 20.89 5.65 -0.22
C HIS A 100 21.93 4.62 -0.67
N ARG A 101 22.46 3.85 0.29
CA ARG A 101 23.38 2.75 0.01
C ARG A 101 22.71 1.67 -0.86
N GLY A 102 23.37 1.26 -1.94
CA GLY A 102 22.92 0.18 -2.81
C GLY A 102 21.98 0.61 -3.95
N VAL A 103 21.81 1.91 -4.16
CA VAL A 103 21.16 2.45 -5.36
C VAL A 103 22.04 2.22 -6.59
N ARG A 104 21.42 1.75 -7.65
CA ARG A 104 21.99 1.43 -8.96
C ARG A 104 21.04 1.93 -10.04
N PRO A 105 21.49 2.16 -11.29
CA PRO A 105 20.62 2.65 -12.35
C PRO A 105 19.35 1.80 -12.55
N ASP A 106 19.45 0.48 -12.43
CA ASP A 106 18.33 -0.46 -12.62
C ASP A 106 17.28 -0.41 -11.50
N ASN A 107 17.67 -0.06 -10.27
CA ASN A 107 16.76 -0.03 -9.13
C ASN A 107 16.40 1.39 -8.65
N ARG A 108 17.08 2.42 -9.18
CA ARG A 108 16.83 3.83 -8.86
C ARG A 108 15.37 4.23 -9.05
N PRO A 109 14.66 3.84 -10.14
CA PRO A 109 13.26 4.21 -10.31
C PRO A 109 12.37 3.78 -9.14
N ASN A 110 12.63 2.62 -8.56
CA ASN A 110 11.87 2.13 -7.42
C ASN A 110 12.09 3.01 -6.17
N TYR A 111 13.33 3.48 -5.95
CA TYR A 111 13.64 4.38 -4.82
C TYR A 111 12.96 5.73 -4.99
N VAL A 112 12.95 6.27 -6.21
CA VAL A 112 12.21 7.50 -6.54
C VAL A 112 10.72 7.30 -6.27
N SER A 113 10.13 6.20 -6.75
CA SER A 113 8.73 5.86 -6.48
C SER A 113 8.40 5.74 -4.98
N GLU A 114 9.27 5.11 -4.18
CA GLU A 114 9.10 5.09 -2.72
C GLU A 114 9.13 6.50 -2.12
N LYS A 115 10.07 7.35 -2.56
CA LYS A 115 10.20 8.71 -2.04
C LYS A 115 9.03 9.59 -2.44
N LEU A 116 8.59 9.53 -3.69
CA LEU A 116 7.36 10.17 -4.14
C LEU A 116 6.17 9.73 -3.28
N TYR A 117 6.01 8.43 -3.08
CA TYR A 117 4.95 7.91 -2.22
C TYR A 117 5.06 8.41 -0.76
N ARG A 118 6.27 8.47 -0.18
CA ARG A 118 6.42 8.90 1.23
C ARG A 118 6.25 10.41 1.41
N SER A 119 6.64 11.20 0.41
CA SER A 119 6.55 12.66 0.45
C SER A 119 5.18 13.17 0.03
N TYR A 120 4.53 12.49 -0.92
CA TYR A 120 3.31 12.97 -1.59
C TYR A 120 2.20 11.92 -1.71
N GLY A 121 2.53 10.64 -1.52
CA GLY A 121 1.58 9.55 -1.69
C GLY A 121 0.47 9.56 -0.65
N HIS A 122 -0.62 8.87 -1.00
CA HIS A 122 -1.81 8.70 -0.16
C HIS A 122 -1.38 8.25 1.24
N GLY A 123 -1.73 9.02 2.27
CA GLY A 123 -1.19 8.91 3.64
C GLY A 123 -1.52 7.61 4.38
N PHE A 124 -1.12 6.44 3.84
CA PHE A 124 -1.34 5.17 4.49
C PHE A 124 -0.52 5.16 5.76
N THR A 125 -1.18 4.81 6.86
CA THR A 125 -0.47 4.48 8.09
C THR A 125 0.50 3.33 7.84
N SER A 126 1.59 3.27 8.60
CA SER A 126 2.56 2.16 8.52
C SER A 126 1.88 0.78 8.64
N GLY A 127 0.84 0.68 9.46
CA GLY A 127 0.02 -0.53 9.60
C GLY A 127 -0.81 -0.89 8.36
N GLN A 128 -1.36 0.10 7.64
CA GLN A 128 -2.06 -0.12 6.36
C GLN A 128 -1.08 -0.58 5.29
N LEU A 129 0.06 0.10 5.15
CA LEU A 129 1.09 -0.28 4.20
C LEU A 129 1.62 -1.70 4.47
N TYR A 130 1.84 -2.04 5.74
CA TYR A 130 2.22 -3.40 6.16
C TYR A 130 1.20 -4.45 5.71
N ARG A 131 -0.10 -4.20 5.91
CA ARG A 131 -1.16 -5.11 5.46
C ARG A 131 -1.17 -5.28 3.93
N LEU A 132 -0.99 -4.19 3.19
CA LEU A 132 -0.92 -4.21 1.72
C LEU A 132 0.27 -5.04 1.23
N VAL A 133 1.44 -4.93 1.87
CA VAL A 133 2.60 -5.78 1.53
C VAL A 133 2.27 -7.26 1.75
N LEU A 134 1.69 -7.63 2.89
CA LEU A 134 1.34 -9.03 3.16
C LEU A 134 0.28 -9.57 2.19
N LEU A 135 -0.75 -8.79 1.89
CA LEU A 135 -1.80 -9.17 0.95
C LEU A 135 -1.25 -9.29 -0.47
N SER A 136 -0.37 -8.38 -0.89
CA SER A 136 0.25 -8.47 -2.20
C SER A 136 1.09 -9.73 -2.34
N ALA A 137 1.87 -10.11 -1.32
CA ALA A 137 2.62 -11.37 -1.32
C ALA A 137 1.69 -12.59 -1.37
N LYS A 138 0.56 -12.54 -0.65
CA LYS A 138 -0.42 -13.62 -0.64
C LYS A 138 -1.09 -13.83 -2.01
N GLN A 139 -1.40 -12.75 -2.72
CA GLN A 139 -2.13 -12.82 -3.99
C GLN A 139 -1.22 -12.97 -5.20
N HIS A 140 -0.11 -12.26 -5.22
CA HIS A 140 0.79 -12.20 -6.36
C HIS A 140 2.02 -13.10 -6.19
N GLY A 141 2.07 -13.88 -5.11
CA GLY A 141 3.16 -14.79 -4.78
C GLY A 141 4.30 -14.10 -4.01
N PRO A 142 5.33 -14.90 -3.64
CA PRO A 142 6.39 -14.45 -2.73
C PRO A 142 7.12 -13.20 -3.24
N LEU A 143 7.54 -12.32 -2.32
CA LEU A 143 8.11 -11.00 -2.61
C LEU A 143 9.30 -11.06 -3.57
N ASN A 144 10.16 -12.07 -3.43
CA ASN A 144 11.36 -12.29 -4.25
C ASN A 144 11.10 -13.02 -5.59
N ARG A 145 9.85 -13.05 -6.06
CA ARG A 145 9.44 -13.60 -7.36
C ARG A 145 8.64 -12.56 -8.14
N PRO A 146 8.59 -12.62 -9.48
CA PRO A 146 7.71 -11.75 -10.25
C PRO A 146 6.24 -11.87 -9.81
N VAL A 147 5.49 -10.79 -9.96
CA VAL A 147 4.04 -10.74 -9.70
C VAL A 147 3.34 -11.76 -10.59
N LYS A 148 2.63 -12.72 -9.99
CA LYS A 148 1.74 -13.61 -10.73
C LYS A 148 0.48 -12.85 -11.16
N LYS A 149 0.15 -12.93 -12.45
CA LYS A 149 -1.12 -12.42 -12.99
C LYS A 149 -2.24 -13.38 -12.56
N GLY A 150 -3.33 -12.85 -11.99
CA GLY A 150 -4.41 -13.65 -11.41
C GLY A 150 -5.51 -12.77 -10.81
N SER A 151 -6.48 -13.36 -10.11
CA SER A 151 -7.54 -12.60 -9.45
C SER A 151 -6.98 -11.71 -8.32
N HIS A 152 -7.10 -10.39 -8.46
CA HIS A 152 -6.59 -9.36 -7.54
C HIS A 152 -7.60 -8.93 -6.46
N HIS A 153 -8.76 -9.60 -6.43
CA HIS A 153 -9.95 -9.13 -5.72
C HIS A 153 -9.73 -8.72 -4.26
N ASP A 154 -9.15 -9.57 -3.38
CA ASP A 154 -8.99 -9.18 -1.97
C ASP A 154 -7.97 -8.03 -1.76
N PHE A 155 -7.02 -7.82 -2.69
CA PHE A 155 -6.06 -6.71 -2.59
C PHE A 155 -6.73 -5.42 -3.05
N ASP A 156 -7.40 -5.45 -4.21
CA ASP A 156 -8.16 -4.31 -4.73
C ASP A 156 -9.22 -3.86 -3.72
N VAL A 157 -9.92 -4.82 -3.10
CA VAL A 157 -10.90 -4.55 -2.04
C VAL A 157 -10.27 -3.86 -0.83
N GLU A 158 -9.15 -4.37 -0.32
CA GLU A 158 -8.47 -3.75 0.82
C GLU A 158 -7.92 -2.37 0.45
N PHE A 159 -7.36 -2.24 -0.74
CA PHE A 159 -6.85 -0.99 -1.27
C PHE A 159 -7.96 0.07 -1.38
N MET A 160 -9.08 -0.28 -2.02
CA MET A 160 -10.26 0.59 -2.12
C MET A 160 -10.84 0.95 -0.75
N ARG A 161 -10.86 0.00 0.20
CA ARG A 161 -11.29 0.28 1.58
C ARG A 161 -10.39 1.32 2.24
N ILE A 162 -9.08 1.20 2.08
CA ILE A 162 -8.12 2.13 2.67
C ILE A 162 -8.27 3.52 2.05
N LEU A 163 -8.44 3.61 0.73
CA LEU A 163 -8.67 4.89 0.04
C LEU A 163 -9.98 5.54 0.51
N ALA A 164 -11.06 4.78 0.64
CA ALA A 164 -12.34 5.27 1.15
C ALA A 164 -12.23 5.79 2.59
N ASP A 165 -11.54 5.04 3.47
CA ASP A 165 -11.30 5.46 4.86
C ASP A 165 -10.49 6.77 4.95
N GLN A 166 -9.58 7.01 4.00
CA GLN A 166 -8.79 8.23 3.94
C GLN A 166 -9.59 9.43 3.48
N LEU A 167 -10.33 9.27 2.39
CA LEU A 167 -11.26 10.29 1.89
C LEU A 167 -12.24 10.71 2.99
N HIS A 168 -12.78 9.74 3.75
CA HIS A 168 -13.66 10.03 4.88
C HIS A 168 -13.00 10.89 5.97
N ARG A 169 -11.72 10.64 6.26
CA ARG A 169 -10.97 11.42 7.25
C ARG A 169 -10.65 12.82 6.75
N SER A 170 -10.31 13.00 5.47
CA SER A 170 -10.10 14.32 4.90
C SER A 170 -11.38 15.14 4.92
N PHE A 171 -12.52 14.55 4.53
CA PHE A 171 -13.82 15.23 4.61
C PHE A 171 -14.18 15.65 6.03
N ARG A 172 -14.08 14.75 7.02
CA ARG A 172 -14.35 15.11 8.42
C ARG A 172 -13.43 16.23 8.93
N ARG A 173 -12.18 16.27 8.48
CA ARG A 173 -11.25 17.33 8.84
C ARG A 173 -11.64 18.65 8.19
N GLN A 174 -12.03 18.64 6.93
CA GLN A 174 -12.46 19.82 6.19
C GLN A 174 -13.77 20.40 6.75
N ASN A 175 -14.77 19.54 7.02
CA ASN A 175 -16.02 19.96 7.67
C ASN A 175 -15.80 20.56 9.06
N ARG A 176 -14.76 20.13 9.79
CA ARG A 176 -14.37 20.74 11.05
C ARG A 176 -13.78 22.13 10.85
N ILE A 177 -12.90 22.29 9.86
CA ILE A 177 -12.26 23.58 9.53
C ILE A 177 -13.32 24.57 9.05
N SER A 178 -14.20 24.20 8.11
CA SER A 178 -15.28 25.07 7.63
C SER A 178 -16.24 25.49 8.75
N ARG A 179 -16.55 24.59 9.71
CA ARG A 179 -17.33 24.96 10.91
C ARG A 179 -16.60 25.93 11.83
N ASP A 180 -15.29 25.75 12.02
CA ASP A 180 -14.46 26.64 12.83
C ASP A 180 -14.28 28.03 12.16
N GLU A 181 -14.36 28.09 10.82
CA GLU A 181 -14.23 29.32 10.01
C GLU A 181 -15.58 29.99 9.66
N GLY A 182 -16.71 29.38 10.04
CA GLY A 182 -18.06 29.94 9.82
C GLY A 182 -18.60 29.78 8.40
N GLU A 183 -17.99 28.92 7.58
CA GLU A 183 -18.46 28.56 6.24
C GLU A 183 -19.58 27.51 6.31
N ASP A 184 -20.62 27.64 5.49
CA ASP A 184 -21.72 26.67 5.41
C ASP A 184 -21.22 25.35 4.81
N PRO A 185 -21.21 24.24 5.57
CA PRO A 185 -20.71 22.96 5.10
C PRO A 185 -21.55 22.37 3.95
N SER A 186 -22.78 22.88 3.72
CA SER A 186 -23.66 22.43 2.63
C SER A 186 -23.25 22.92 1.25
N THR A 187 -22.39 23.96 1.17
CA THR A 187 -21.89 24.50 -0.12
C THR A 187 -20.76 23.66 -0.75
N PHE A 188 -20.20 22.69 -0.03
CA PHE A 188 -18.98 21.94 -0.42
C PHE A 188 -19.19 20.41 -0.54
N TYR A 189 -20.29 19.93 -1.14
CA TYR A 189 -20.50 18.57 -1.72
C TYR A 189 -21.55 17.61 -1.10
N GLN A 190 -22.08 16.75 -1.98
CA GLN A 190 -23.02 15.63 -1.78
C GLN A 190 -22.46 14.54 -0.84
N GLU A 191 -22.72 14.65 0.47
CA GLU A 191 -22.45 13.56 1.44
C GLU A 191 -23.17 12.24 1.07
N ASP A 192 -24.36 12.34 0.44
CA ASP A 192 -25.21 11.18 0.13
C ASP A 192 -24.57 10.18 -0.85
N LEU A 193 -23.91 10.65 -1.92
CA LEU A 193 -23.31 9.77 -2.94
C LEU A 193 -22.11 8.98 -2.38
N PHE A 194 -21.44 9.56 -1.39
CA PHE A 194 -20.22 9.03 -0.80
C PHE A 194 -20.51 7.98 0.27
N ASP A 195 -21.48 8.26 1.15
CA ASP A 195 -21.99 7.29 2.12
C ASP A 195 -22.60 6.07 1.41
N GLU A 196 -23.29 6.29 0.29
CA GLU A 196 -23.83 5.22 -0.55
C GLU A 196 -22.70 4.36 -1.16
N THR A 197 -21.60 4.97 -1.62
CA THR A 197 -20.44 4.26 -2.17
C THR A 197 -19.73 3.41 -1.10
N ILE A 198 -19.50 3.96 0.09
CA ILE A 198 -18.92 3.21 1.22
C ILE A 198 -19.86 2.08 1.65
N GLU A 199 -21.17 2.34 1.71
CA GLU A 199 -22.15 1.34 2.08
C GLU A 199 -22.20 0.21 1.04
N ILE A 200 -22.12 0.52 -0.25
CA ILE A 200 -22.03 -0.44 -1.35
C ILE A 200 -20.76 -1.29 -1.23
N VAL A 201 -19.58 -0.68 -1.08
CA VAL A 201 -18.30 -1.42 -0.93
C VAL A 201 -18.34 -2.30 0.33
N THR A 202 -18.90 -1.81 1.43
CA THR A 202 -19.03 -2.55 2.68
C THR A 202 -20.04 -3.70 2.58
N LYS A 203 -21.19 -3.49 1.92
CA LYS A 203 -22.21 -4.52 1.64
C LYS A 203 -21.66 -5.61 0.72
N VAL A 204 -20.93 -5.22 -0.33
CA VAL A 204 -20.25 -6.15 -1.25
C VAL A 204 -19.25 -7.00 -0.48
N ASN A 205 -18.41 -6.40 0.37
CA ASN A 205 -17.46 -7.12 1.22
C ASN A 205 -18.11 -8.11 2.18
N ARG A 206 -19.20 -7.70 2.86
CA ARG A 206 -19.95 -8.62 3.73
C ARG A 206 -20.53 -9.79 2.95
N LYS A 207 -21.05 -9.54 1.74
CA LYS A 207 -21.62 -10.58 0.86
C LYS A 207 -20.55 -11.56 0.40
N ILE A 208 -19.35 -11.09 0.05
CA ILE A 208 -18.19 -11.91 -0.33
C ILE A 208 -17.73 -12.78 0.85
N HIS A 209 -17.54 -12.19 2.03
CA HIS A 209 -17.13 -12.94 3.23
C HIS A 209 -18.16 -14.02 3.61
N ARG A 210 -19.47 -13.72 3.52
CA ARG A 210 -20.53 -14.72 3.73
C ARG A 210 -20.48 -15.84 2.69
N LYS A 211 -20.22 -15.52 1.41
CA LYS A 211 -20.09 -16.52 0.33
C LYS A 211 -18.86 -17.41 0.53
N MET A 212 -17.73 -16.82 0.95
CA MET A 212 -16.51 -17.57 1.28
C MET A 212 -16.69 -18.46 2.51
N ALA A 213 -17.34 -17.96 3.57
CA ALA A 213 -17.65 -18.75 4.76
C ALA A 213 -18.58 -19.94 4.45
N ARG A 214 -19.60 -19.74 3.60
CA ARG A 214 -20.49 -20.82 3.13
C ARG A 214 -19.74 -21.88 2.31
N ARG A 215 -18.85 -21.45 1.38
CA ARG A 215 -17.99 -22.38 0.63
C ARG A 215 -17.05 -23.16 1.54
N LYS A 216 -16.49 -22.53 2.57
CA LYS A 216 -15.64 -23.19 3.57
C LYS A 216 -16.41 -24.23 4.39
N ARG A 217 -17.64 -23.91 4.82
CA ARG A 217 -18.51 -24.85 5.54
C ARG A 217 -18.95 -26.05 4.68
N ARG A 218 -19.29 -25.83 3.41
CA ARG A 218 -19.62 -26.93 2.48
C ARG A 218 -18.47 -27.90 2.29
N ARG A 219 -17.25 -27.38 2.05
CA ARG A 219 -16.05 -28.22 1.95
C ARG A 219 -15.74 -29.01 3.23
N GLN A 220 -16.03 -28.44 4.41
CA GLN A 220 -15.86 -29.12 5.70
C GLN A 220 -16.91 -30.20 5.97
N ALA A 221 -18.08 -30.11 5.33
CA ALA A 221 -19.12 -31.13 5.41
C ALA A 221 -18.83 -32.28 4.43
N GLU A 222 -18.33 -31.96 3.24
CA GLU A 222 -17.90 -32.94 2.22
C GLU A 222 -16.68 -33.76 2.67
N ASP A 223 -15.73 -33.18 3.42
CA ASP A 223 -14.56 -33.90 3.98
C ASP A 223 -14.92 -34.81 5.20
N LYS A 224 -16.19 -34.83 5.66
CA LYS A 224 -16.66 -35.60 6.83
C LYS A 224 -17.66 -36.71 6.49
N SER A 225 -18.06 -36.83 5.22
CA SER A 225 -18.80 -37.97 4.68
C SER A 225 -17.85 -38.89 3.94
#